data_AF-A0AAV2MPH4-F1
#
_entry.id   AF-A0AAV2MPH4-F1
#
_cell.length_a   1.000
_cell.length_b   1.000
_cell.length_c   1.000
_cell.angle_alpha   90.00
_cell.angle_beta   90.00
_cell.angle_gamma   90.00
#
_symmetry.space_group_name_H-M   'P 1'
#
loop_
_entity.id
_entity.type
_entity.pdbx_description
1 polymer ?
#
loop_
_entity_poly.entity_id
_entity_poly.type
_entity_poly.pdbx_seq_one_letter_code
_entity_poly.pdbx_strand_id
1 'polypeptide(L)'
;MALALWRWLTSQSEEDRGHLASVTGVRLASELYNRVTGQDQIEAFKKECIVGIADFIKQNPGATEAQLNSELEKRVLVFAARVQTL
;
A
#
# COMPACT_ATOMS: atom_id res chain seq x y z
N MET A 1 2.95 44.84 10.20
CA MET A 1 2.21 43.56 10.07
C MET A 1 3.07 42.38 9.62
N ALA A 2 4.06 42.55 8.72
CA ALA A 2 4.93 41.44 8.27
C ALA A 2 5.76 40.78 9.40
N LEU A 3 6.24 41.55 10.38
CA LEU A 3 7.05 41.03 11.49
C LEU A 3 6.26 40.14 12.45
N ALA A 4 4.96 40.40 12.65
CA ALA A 4 4.11 39.59 13.53
C ALA A 4 3.75 38.24 12.90
N LEU A 5 3.45 38.24 11.59
CA LEU A 5 3.24 37.01 10.82
C LEU A 5 4.53 36.19 10.70
N TRP A 6 5.67 36.85 10.47
CA TRP A 6 6.97 36.18 10.43
C TRP A 6 7.33 35.60 11.80
N ARG A 7 7.13 36.35 12.89
CA ARG A 7 7.31 35.87 14.27
C ARG A 7 6.43 34.65 14.57
N TRP A 8 5.15 34.68 14.17
CA TRP A 8 4.21 33.57 14.35
C TRP A 8 4.57 32.34 13.50
N LEU A 9 4.95 32.53 12.23
CA LEU A 9 5.48 31.45 11.39
C LEU A 9 6.78 30.90 11.95
N THR A 10 7.68 31.73 12.46
CA THR A 10 8.95 31.25 13.05
C THR A 10 8.73 30.53 14.38
N SER A 11 7.77 30.99 15.20
CA SER A 11 7.43 30.33 16.47
C SER A 11 6.76 28.98 16.26
N GLN A 12 5.95 28.84 15.20
CA GLN A 12 5.40 27.55 14.78
C GLN A 12 6.47 26.70 14.07
N SER A 13 7.34 27.30 13.25
CA SER A 13 8.23 26.56 12.35
C SER A 13 9.34 25.75 13.04
N GLU A 14 9.86 26.18 14.18
CA GLU A 14 10.92 25.43 14.88
C GLU A 14 10.34 24.18 15.55
N GLU A 15 9.15 24.29 16.14
CA GLU A 15 8.41 23.17 16.73
C GLU A 15 7.84 22.25 15.63
N ASP A 16 7.24 22.83 14.59
CA ASP A 16 6.73 22.13 13.40
C ASP A 16 7.85 21.41 12.64
N ARG A 17 9.07 21.94 12.61
CA ARG A 17 10.23 21.25 12.00
C ARG A 17 10.58 19.97 12.75
N GLY A 18 10.54 19.98 14.08
CA GLY A 18 10.74 18.77 14.89
C GLY A 18 9.64 17.74 14.68
N HIS A 19 8.38 18.19 14.60
CA HIS A 19 7.24 17.32 14.30
C HIS A 19 7.26 16.78 12.87
N LEU A 20 7.59 17.58 11.86
CA LEU A 20 7.71 17.13 10.48
C LEU A 20 8.91 16.20 10.31
N ALA A 21 10.06 16.49 10.92
CA ALA A 21 11.22 15.61 10.88
C ALA A 21 10.94 14.24 11.53
N SER A 22 10.21 14.23 12.65
CA SER A 22 9.80 12.97 13.28
C SER A 22 8.75 12.23 12.46
N VAL A 23 7.73 12.89 11.90
CA VAL A 23 6.73 12.26 11.02
C VAL A 23 7.37 11.72 9.75
N THR A 24 8.28 12.47 9.12
CA THR A 24 9.05 12.01 7.97
C THR A 24 9.96 10.84 8.34
N GLY A 25 10.60 10.89 9.51
CA GLY A 25 11.42 9.79 10.03
C GLY A 25 10.61 8.52 10.29
N VAL A 26 9.42 8.64 10.88
CA VAL A 26 8.48 7.52 11.10
C VAL A 26 8.00 6.93 9.78
N ARG A 27 7.65 7.78 8.80
CA ARG A 27 7.25 7.31 7.47
C ARG A 27 8.38 6.56 6.77
N LEU A 28 9.59 7.10 6.78
CA LEU A 28 10.76 6.43 6.20
C LEU A 28 11.06 5.10 6.92
N ALA A 29 10.99 5.07 8.25
CA ALA A 29 11.17 3.85 9.02
C ALA A 29 10.09 2.80 8.70
N SER A 30 8.84 3.22 8.54
CA SER A 30 7.74 2.34 8.12
C SER A 30 7.94 1.82 6.69
N GLU A 31 8.35 2.67 5.75
CA GLU A 31 8.63 2.27 4.38
C GLU A 31 9.81 1.30 4.31
N LEU A 32 10.89 1.56 5.05
CA LEU A 32 12.03 0.65 5.15
C LEU A 32 11.64 -0.66 5.85
N TYR A 33 10.85 -0.60 6.93
CA TYR A 33 10.34 -1.79 7.62
C TYR A 33 9.47 -2.63 6.69
N ASN A 34 8.53 -2.02 5.96
CA ASN A 34 7.65 -2.72 5.03
C ASN A 34 8.43 -3.30 3.85
N ARG A 35 9.47 -2.59 3.38
CA ARG A 35 10.37 -3.07 2.32
C ARG A 35 11.25 -4.23 2.78
N VAL A 36 11.77 -4.17 4.00
CA VAL A 36 12.64 -5.23 4.58
C VAL A 36 11.81 -6.46 4.99
N THR A 37 10.61 -6.27 5.52
CA THR A 37 9.70 -7.36 5.92
C THR A 37 8.89 -7.92 4.75
N GLY A 38 9.03 -7.37 3.54
CA GLY A 38 8.33 -7.82 2.34
C GLY A 38 6.83 -7.49 2.33
N GLN A 39 6.32 -6.71 3.27
CA GLN A 39 4.90 -6.32 3.36
C GLN A 39 4.42 -5.62 2.08
N ASP A 40 5.23 -4.72 1.52
CA ASP A 40 4.90 -4.03 0.27
C ASP A 40 4.77 -5.02 -0.91
N GLN A 41 5.59 -6.08 -0.92
CA GLN A 41 5.54 -7.12 -1.96
C GLN A 41 4.33 -8.02 -1.79
N ILE A 42 3.98 -8.38 -0.55
CA ILE A 42 2.76 -9.14 -0.23
C ILE A 42 1.52 -8.33 -0.65
N GLU A 43 1.49 -7.03 -0.36
CA GLU A 43 0.39 -6.14 -0.74
C GLU A 43 0.29 -6.00 -2.27
N ALA A 44 1.42 -5.89 -2.97
CA ALA A 44 1.47 -5.90 -4.43
C ALA A 44 0.88 -7.19 -5.00
N PHE A 45 1.31 -8.37 -4.51
CA PHE A 45 0.78 -9.66 -4.96
C PHE A 45 -0.72 -9.81 -4.66
N LYS A 46 -1.18 -9.31 -3.50
CA LYS A 46 -2.60 -9.31 -3.14
C LYS A 46 -3.41 -8.44 -4.11
N LYS A 47 -2.92 -7.25 -4.44
CA LYS A 47 -3.56 -6.35 -5.40
C LYS A 47 -3.63 -6.96 -6.79
N GLU A 48 -2.55 -7.59 -7.27
CA GLU A 48 -2.54 -8.31 -8.55
C GLU A 48 -3.58 -9.45 -8.57
N CYS A 49 -3.70 -10.22 -7.49
CA CYS A 49 -4.71 -11.27 -7.37
C CYS A 49 -6.14 -10.70 -7.50
N ILE A 50 -6.46 -9.64 -6.76
CA ILE A 50 -7.79 -9.00 -6.76
C ILE A 50 -8.12 -8.40 -8.12
N VAL A 51 -7.20 -7.63 -8.71
CA VAL A 51 -7.40 -7.03 -10.05
C VAL A 51 -7.63 -8.12 -11.08
N GLY A 52 -6.85 -9.19 -10.99
CA GLY A 52 -7.00 -10.36 -11.84
C GLY A 52 -8.38 -11.02 -11.79
N ILE A 53 -8.90 -11.24 -10.59
CA ILE A 53 -10.26 -11.78 -10.40
C ILE A 53 -11.30 -10.79 -10.96
N ALA A 54 -11.15 -9.50 -10.66
CA ALA A 54 -12.06 -8.47 -11.13
C ALA A 54 -12.09 -8.38 -12.67
N ASP A 55 -10.94 -8.48 -13.33
CA ASP A 55 -10.84 -8.48 -14.78
C ASP A 55 -11.48 -9.73 -15.40
N PHE A 56 -11.31 -10.89 -14.76
CA PHE A 56 -12.00 -12.11 -15.19
C PHE A 56 -13.52 -11.97 -15.12
N ILE A 57 -14.05 -11.41 -14.02
CA ILE A 57 -15.49 -11.16 -13.86
C ILE A 57 -16.00 -10.21 -14.95
N LYS A 58 -15.27 -9.11 -15.21
CA LYS A 58 -15.64 -8.12 -16.24
C LYS A 58 -15.66 -8.73 -17.64
N GLN A 59 -14.70 -9.60 -17.95
CA GLN A 59 -14.60 -10.25 -19.26
C GLN A 59 -15.60 -11.41 -19.42
N ASN A 60 -16.07 -11.99 -18.31
CA ASN A 60 -16.98 -13.13 -18.29
C ASN A 60 -18.25 -12.82 -17.45
N PRO A 61 -19.12 -11.89 -17.88
CA PRO A 61 -20.29 -11.46 -17.10
C PRO A 61 -21.33 -12.56 -16.87
N GLY A 62 -21.27 -13.66 -17.64
CA GLY A 62 -22.11 -14.86 -17.46
C GLY A 62 -21.35 -16.07 -16.91
N ALA A 63 -20.17 -15.88 -16.32
CA ALA A 63 -19.41 -16.98 -15.72
C ALA A 63 -20.26 -17.69 -14.66
N THR A 64 -20.28 -19.02 -14.74
CA THR A 64 -20.90 -19.84 -13.70
C THR A 64 -20.07 -19.80 -12.43
N GLU A 65 -20.69 -20.08 -11.28
CA GLU A 65 -19.99 -20.12 -9.99
C GLU A 65 -18.78 -21.07 -10.01
N ALA A 66 -18.89 -22.22 -10.69
CA ALA A 66 -17.78 -23.16 -10.86
C ALA A 66 -16.60 -22.55 -11.63
N GLN A 67 -16.87 -21.77 -12.69
CA GLN A 67 -15.84 -21.07 -13.45
C GLN A 67 -15.19 -19.96 -12.64
N LEU A 68 -15.98 -19.24 -11.84
CA LEU A 68 -15.48 -18.20 -10.95
C LEU A 68 -14.58 -18.79 -9.85
N ASN A 69 -15.02 -19.86 -9.19
CA ASN A 69 -14.27 -20.54 -8.15
C ASN A 69 -12.96 -21.12 -8.68
N SER A 70 -12.98 -21.74 -9.87
CA SER A 70 -11.76 -22.26 -10.50
C SER A 70 -10.73 -21.16 -10.78
N GLU A 71 -11.17 -20.01 -11.30
CA GLU A 71 -10.26 -18.88 -11.55
C GLU A 71 -9.76 -18.24 -10.24
N LEU A 72 -10.63 -18.14 -9.23
CA LEU A 72 -10.28 -17.63 -7.91
C LEU A 72 -9.21 -18.51 -7.25
N GLU A 73 -9.42 -19.82 -7.20
CA GLU A 73 -8.47 -20.81 -6.66
C GLU A 73 -7.12 -20.72 -7.36
N LYS A 74 -7.11 -20.66 -8.69
CA LYS A 74 -5.90 -20.51 -9.49
C LYS A 74 -5.12 -19.24 -9.12
N ARG A 75 -5.80 -18.10 -9.00
CA ARG A 75 -5.15 -16.81 -8.67
C ARG A 75 -4.65 -16.77 -7.23
N VAL A 76 -5.40 -17.37 -6.30
CA VAL A 76 -4.99 -17.52 -4.90
C VAL A 76 -3.77 -18.44 -4.77
N LEU A 77 -3.69 -19.54 -5.53
CA LEU A 77 -2.53 -20.42 -5.55
C LEU A 77 -1.27 -19.69 -6.05
N VAL A 78 -1.38 -18.92 -7.13
CA VAL A 78 -0.25 -18.11 -7.63
C VAL A 78 0.18 -17.07 -6.59
N PHE A 79 -0.77 -16.41 -5.92
CA PHE A 79 -0.47 -15.50 -4.82
C PHE A 79 0.29 -16.20 -3.68
N ALA A 80 -0.22 -17.35 -3.22
CA ALA A 80 0.40 -18.12 -2.14
C ALA A 80 1.83 -18.56 -2.51
N ALA A 81 2.05 -19.03 -3.73
CA ALA A 81 3.37 -19.40 -4.22
C ALA A 81 4.34 -18.20 -4.21
N ARG A 82 3.89 -17.02 -4.63
CA ARG A 82 4.73 -15.81 -4.63
C ARG A 82 5.06 -15.31 -3.23
N VAL A 83 4.11 -15.40 -2.29
CA VAL A 83 4.35 -15.04 -0.88
C VAL A 83 5.34 -16.02 -0.23
N GLN A 84 5.32 -17.31 -0.58
CA GLN A 84 6.28 -18.30 -0.05
C GLN A 84 7.72 -18.09 -0.55
N THR A 85 7.90 -17.34 -1.64
CA THR A 85 9.23 -17.05 -2.22
C THR A 85 9.85 -15.73 -1.74
N LEU A 86 9.15 -14.99 -0.88
CA LEU A 86 9.65 -13.80 -0.21
C LEU A 86 10.44 -14.19 1.06
#